data_AF-A0A950YGS5-F1
#
_entry.id   AF-A0A950YGS5-F1
#
_cell.length_a   1.000
_cell.length_b   1.000
_cell.length_c   1.000
_cell.angle_alpha   90.00
_cell.angle_beta   90.00
_cell.angle_gamma   90.00
#
_symmetry.space_group_name_H-M   'P 1'
#
loop_
_entity.id
_entity.type
_entity.pdbx_description
1 polymer ?
#
loop_
_entity_poly.entity_id
_entity_poly.type
_entity_poly.pdbx_seq_one_letter_code
_entity_poly.pdbx_strand_id
1 'polypeptide(L)'
;MSALEPSSAETAQDAVELPRPDEAVGFEQHVKPLFRERDRNSMRFAFDLWSYDDVCNNAQAILERVKAGTMPCDGAWSSAWVDVFERWTQSGMSK
;
A
#
# COMPACT_ATOMS: atom_id res chain seq x y z
N MET A 1 33.90 22.40 3.78
CA MET A 1 32.72 22.61 2.92
C MET A 1 32.18 21.23 2.57
N SER A 2 31.21 20.72 3.35
CA SER A 2 30.59 19.42 3.09
C SER A 2 29.52 19.59 2.02
N ALA A 3 29.78 19.12 0.82
CA ALA A 3 28.73 18.75 -0.12
C ALA A 3 28.49 17.25 0.10
N LEU A 4 27.49 16.91 0.90
CA LEU A 4 26.86 15.59 0.78
C LEU A 4 25.92 15.70 -0.42
N GLU A 5 26.33 15.13 -1.53
CA GLU A 5 25.42 14.71 -2.58
C GLU A 5 24.62 13.51 -2.02
N PRO A 6 23.28 13.58 -1.91
CA PRO A 6 22.52 12.40 -1.54
C PRO A 6 22.58 11.42 -2.72
N SER A 7 23.23 10.31 -2.44
CA SER A 7 23.35 9.12 -3.28
C SER A 7 21.97 8.64 -3.73
N SER A 8 21.79 8.49 -5.04
CA SER A 8 20.62 7.84 -5.65
C SER A 8 20.60 6.35 -5.29
N ALA A 9 20.17 6.01 -4.08
CA ALA A 9 19.89 4.63 -3.65
C ALA A 9 18.90 4.54 -2.47
N GLU A 10 18.26 5.64 -2.08
CA GLU A 10 17.40 5.72 -0.88
C GLU A 10 15.98 6.16 -1.26
N THR A 11 15.33 5.47 -2.20
CA THR A 11 13.99 5.86 -2.71
C THR A 11 13.17 4.65 -3.11
N ALA A 12 12.68 3.89 -2.13
CA ALA A 12 11.59 2.92 -2.40
C ALA A 12 10.77 2.53 -1.16
N GLN A 13 11.29 2.74 0.05
CA GLN A 13 10.59 2.34 1.29
C GLN A 13 10.18 3.51 2.19
N ASP A 14 10.80 4.68 2.02
CA ASP A 14 10.52 5.90 2.82
C ASP A 14 9.49 6.85 2.15
N ALA A 15 9.12 6.60 0.89
CA ALA A 15 8.28 7.50 0.09
C ALA A 15 6.76 7.21 0.15
N VAL A 16 6.33 6.19 0.89
CA VAL A 16 4.90 6.01 1.21
C VAL A 16 4.59 6.86 2.43
N GLU A 17 4.05 8.06 2.19
CA GLU A 17 3.56 8.93 3.25
C GLU A 17 2.37 8.23 3.93
N LEU A 18 2.65 7.55 5.03
CA LEU A 18 1.61 6.90 5.82
C LEU A 18 0.73 7.97 6.43
N PRO A 19 -0.61 7.87 6.29
CA PRO A 19 -1.51 8.83 6.88
C PRO A 19 -1.34 8.80 8.39
N ARG A 20 -1.46 9.97 9.01
CA ARG A 20 -1.45 10.03 10.47
C ARG A 20 -2.64 9.23 11.03
N PRO A 21 -2.56 8.76 12.30
CA PRO A 21 -3.65 8.02 12.94
C PRO A 21 -5.00 8.77 12.98
N ASP A 22 -5.00 10.10 12.86
CA ASP A 22 -6.21 10.95 12.80
C ASP A 22 -6.56 11.42 11.37
N GLU A 23 -5.77 11.05 10.37
CA GLU A 23 -5.95 11.51 8.99
C GLU A 23 -6.82 10.55 8.18
N ALA A 24 -7.64 11.09 7.28
CA ALA A 24 -8.48 10.31 6.40
C ALA A 24 -7.61 9.51 5.42
N VAL A 25 -7.79 8.19 5.39
CA VAL A 25 -7.07 7.33 4.45
C VAL A 25 -7.82 7.33 3.12
N GLY A 26 -7.12 7.70 2.05
CA GLY A 26 -7.60 7.69 0.67
C GLY A 26 -6.82 6.68 -0.17
N PHE A 27 -7.48 6.14 -1.19
CA PHE A 27 -6.88 5.12 -2.04
C PHE A 27 -5.67 5.66 -2.80
N GLU A 28 -5.82 6.76 -3.51
CA GLU A 28 -4.78 7.25 -4.42
C GLU A 28 -3.53 7.75 -3.68
N GLN A 29 -3.71 8.36 -2.51
CA GLN A 29 -2.63 8.96 -1.73
C GLN A 29 -1.96 7.96 -0.79
N HIS A 30 -2.71 7.04 -0.19
CA HIS A 30 -2.21 6.20 0.90
C HIS A 30 -2.24 4.71 0.62
N VAL A 31 -3.16 4.19 -0.20
CA VAL A 31 -3.27 2.75 -0.47
C VAL A 31 -2.52 2.33 -1.73
N LYS A 32 -2.74 3.04 -2.84
CA LYS A 32 -2.09 2.81 -4.13
C LYS A 32 -0.56 2.75 -4.05
N PRO A 33 0.14 3.67 -3.33
CA PRO A 33 1.59 3.60 -3.25
C PRO A 33 2.11 2.45 -2.36
N LEU A 34 1.26 1.82 -1.52
CA LEU A 34 1.64 0.59 -0.78
C LEU A 34 1.81 -0.60 -1.74
N PHE A 35 1.05 -0.61 -2.84
CA PHE A 35 1.16 -1.62 -3.88
C PHE A 35 2.27 -1.24 -4.86
N ARG A 36 3.38 -1.98 -4.80
CA ARG A 36 4.49 -1.76 -5.72
C ARG A 36 4.10 -2.26 -7.11
N GLU A 37 4.78 -1.75 -8.14
CA GLU A 37 4.56 -2.20 -9.51
C GLU A 37 4.71 -3.72 -9.66
N ARG A 38 5.64 -4.33 -8.91
CA ARG A 38 5.81 -5.78 -8.88
C ARG A 38 4.59 -6.50 -8.30
N ASP A 39 4.04 -6.02 -7.20
CA ASP A 39 2.84 -6.61 -6.57
C ASP A 39 1.67 -6.55 -7.53
N ARG A 40 1.50 -5.40 -8.21
CA ARG A 40 0.51 -5.23 -9.26
C ARG A 40 0.71 -6.21 -10.41
N ASN A 41 1.94 -6.35 -10.93
CA ASN A 41 2.22 -7.29 -12.02
C ASN A 41 1.95 -8.74 -11.61
N SER A 42 2.32 -9.12 -10.39
CA SER A 42 2.04 -10.43 -9.83
C SER A 42 0.55 -10.70 -9.66
N MET A 43 -0.28 -9.68 -9.42
CA MET A 43 -1.73 -9.81 -9.24
C MET A 43 -2.54 -9.52 -10.50
N ARG A 44 -1.92 -8.98 -11.56
CA ARG A 44 -2.57 -8.52 -12.79
C ARG A 44 -3.37 -9.61 -13.51
N PHE A 45 -3.10 -10.88 -13.22
CA PHE A 45 -3.86 -12.02 -13.73
C PHE A 45 -5.24 -12.18 -13.07
N ALA A 46 -5.43 -11.62 -11.87
CA ALA A 46 -6.67 -11.68 -11.09
C ALA A 46 -7.39 -10.33 -11.11
N PHE A 47 -6.70 -9.24 -10.76
CA PHE A 47 -7.24 -7.88 -10.71
C PHE A 47 -6.12 -6.83 -10.63
N ASP A 48 -6.44 -5.56 -10.85
CA ASP A 48 -5.46 -4.48 -10.83
C ASP A 48 -5.36 -3.81 -9.45
N LEU A 49 -4.22 -3.96 -8.77
CA LEU A 49 -3.94 -3.32 -7.46
C LEU A 49 -3.86 -1.79 -7.50
N TRP A 50 -3.80 -1.18 -8.69
CA TRP A 50 -3.87 0.28 -8.87
C TRP A 50 -5.23 0.76 -9.36
N SER A 51 -6.17 -0.16 -9.59
CA SER A 51 -7.57 0.17 -9.89
C SER A 51 -8.33 0.26 -8.57
N TYR A 52 -8.87 1.46 -8.31
CA TYR A 52 -9.71 1.69 -7.14
C TYR A 52 -10.88 0.69 -7.07
N ASP A 53 -11.55 0.44 -8.20
CA ASP A 53 -12.73 -0.42 -8.27
C ASP A 53 -12.37 -1.87 -7.92
N ASP A 54 -11.29 -2.39 -8.51
CA ASP A 54 -10.77 -3.72 -8.23
C ASP A 54 -10.33 -3.87 -6.78
N VAL A 55 -9.57 -2.91 -6.24
CA VAL A 55 -9.10 -2.97 -4.86
C VAL A 55 -10.24 -2.80 -3.88
N CYS A 56 -11.21 -1.93 -4.14
CA CYS A 56 -12.41 -1.74 -3.34
C CYS A 56 -13.27 -3.02 -3.31
N ASN A 57 -13.53 -3.62 -4.47
CA ASN A 57 -14.30 -4.87 -4.57
C ASN A 57 -13.60 -6.04 -3.87
N ASN A 58 -12.26 -6.06 -3.84
CA ASN A 58 -11.46 -7.10 -3.21
C ASN A 58 -10.88 -6.70 -1.85
N ALA A 59 -11.27 -5.56 -1.27
CA ALA A 59 -10.58 -4.96 -0.12
C ALA A 59 -10.52 -5.90 1.08
N GLN A 60 -11.63 -6.55 1.42
CA GLN A 60 -11.69 -7.54 2.51
C GLN A 60 -10.76 -8.73 2.27
N ALA A 61 -10.76 -9.28 1.06
CA ALA A 61 -9.91 -10.42 0.70
C ALA A 61 -8.41 -10.05 0.71
N ILE A 62 -8.08 -8.84 0.26
CA ILE A 62 -6.72 -8.30 0.32
C ILE A 62 -6.31 -8.12 1.78
N LEU A 63 -7.17 -7.53 2.61
CA LEU A 63 -6.93 -7.29 4.04
C LEU A 63 -6.60 -8.60 4.78
N GLU A 64 -7.38 -9.65 4.54
CA GLU A 64 -7.14 -10.98 5.11
C GLU A 64 -5.78 -11.53 4.70
N ARG A 65 -5.41 -11.41 3.43
CA ARG A 65 -4.13 -11.93 2.91
C ARG A 65 -2.92 -11.16 3.43
N VAL A 66 -3.00 -9.83 3.52
CA VAL A 66 -1.92 -8.99 4.07
C VAL A 66 -1.80 -9.19 5.58
N LYS A 67 -2.92 -9.37 6.31
CA LYS A 67 -2.90 -9.76 7.74
C LYS A 67 -2.30 -11.14 7.96
N ALA A 68 -2.61 -12.09 7.08
CA ALA A 68 -2.01 -13.42 7.11
C ALA A 68 -0.53 -13.42 6.70
N GLY A 69 0.01 -12.30 6.21
CA GLY A 69 1.39 -12.19 5.70
C GLY A 69 1.64 -13.01 4.43
N THR A 70 0.58 -13.47 3.76
CA THR A 70 0.64 -14.24 2.51
C THR A 70 0.67 -13.34 1.28
N MET A 71 0.37 -12.05 1.47
CA MET A 71 0.57 -11.01 0.48
C MET A 71 1.32 -9.81 1.09
N PRO A 72 2.11 -9.10 0.27
CA PRO A 72 2.47 -9.41 -1.11
C PRO A 72 3.44 -10.60 -1.26
N CYS A 73 3.56 -11.13 -2.49
CA CYS A 73 4.34 -12.32 -2.87
C CYS A 73 5.84 -12.29 -2.48
N ASP A 74 6.34 -11.11 -2.08
CA ASP A 74 7.74 -10.85 -1.79
C ASP A 74 8.04 -10.49 -0.33
N GLY A 75 7.04 -10.54 0.53
CA GLY A 75 7.19 -10.29 1.96
C GLY A 75 5.98 -9.60 2.53
N ALA A 76 5.60 -10.01 3.74
CA ALA A 76 4.48 -9.42 4.46
C ALA A 76 4.65 -7.91 4.64
N TRP A 77 3.54 -7.17 4.51
CA TRP A 77 3.50 -5.77 4.87
C TRP A 77 3.82 -5.56 6.36
N SER A 78 4.43 -4.42 6.68
CA SER A 78 4.57 -4.00 8.06
C SER A 78 3.20 -3.77 8.69
N SER A 79 3.08 -3.96 10.00
CA SER A 79 1.82 -3.76 10.74
C SER A 79 1.22 -2.37 10.52
N ALA A 80 2.04 -1.33 10.38
CA ALA A 80 1.58 0.02 10.06
C ALA A 80 0.87 0.13 8.70
N TRP A 81 1.34 -0.58 7.67
CA TRP A 81 0.72 -0.55 6.34
C TRP A 81 -0.60 -1.33 6.34
N VAL A 82 -0.63 -2.45 7.08
CA VAL A 82 -1.84 -3.24 7.29
C VAL A 82 -2.90 -2.41 8.03
N ASP A 83 -2.49 -1.67 9.07
CA ASP A 83 -3.37 -0.75 9.81
C ASP A 83 -3.95 0.34 8.90
N VAL A 84 -3.13 0.97 8.06
CA VAL A 84 -3.60 1.97 7.09
C VAL A 84 -4.64 1.39 6.13
N PHE A 85 -4.39 0.19 5.58
CA PHE A 85 -5.33 -0.48 4.68
C PHE A 85 -6.61 -0.92 5.39
N GLU A 86 -6.50 -1.37 6.64
CA GLU A 86 -7.66 -1.66 7.49
C GLU A 86 -8.50 -0.41 7.73
N ARG A 87 -7.86 0.70 8.14
CA ARG A 87 -8.53 1.99 8.36
C ARG A 87 -9.22 2.48 7.10
N TRP A 88 -8.59 2.37 5.94
CA TRP A 88 -9.21 2.69 4.65
C TRP A 88 -10.48 1.86 4.42
N THR A 89 -10.38 0.54 4.62
CA THR A 89 -11.49 -0.40 4.48
C THR A 89 -12.64 -0.07 5.44
N GLN A 90 -12.34 0.30 6.68
CA GLN A 90 -13.31 0.69 7.70
C GLN A 90 -13.92 2.09 7.48
N SER A 91 -13.18 3.01 6.87
CA SER A 91 -13.62 4.37 6.57
C SER A 91 -14.59 4.48 5.39
N GLY A 92 -14.96 3.35 4.78
CA GLY A 92 -15.83 3.31 3.60
C GLY A 92 -15.07 3.41 2.27
N MET A 93 -13.77 3.11 2.27
CA MET A 93 -12.92 3.01 1.06
C MET A 93 -12.86 4.33 0.29
N SER A 94 -12.49 5.43 0.95
CA SER A 94 -12.41 6.75 0.29
C SER A 94 -11.39 6.74 -0.85
N LYS A 95 -11.70 7.35 -1.98
CA LYS A 95 -10.82 7.38 -3.16
C LYS A 95 -9.55 8.20 -2.91
#